data_AF-A0A968PFZ8-F1
#
_entry.id   AF-A0A968PFZ8-F1
#
_cell.length_a   1.000
_cell.length_b   1.000
_cell.length_c   1.000
_cell.angle_alpha   90.00
_cell.angle_beta   90.00
_cell.angle_gamma   90.00
#
_symmetry.space_group_name_H-M   'P 1'
#
loop_
_entity.id
_entity.type
_entity.pdbx_description
1 polymer ?
#
loop_
_entity_poly.entity_id
_entity_poly.type
_entity_poly.pdbx_seq_one_letter_code
_entity_poly.pdbx_strand_id
1 'polypeptide(L)'
;MRKYLPWLLRLLGPALLLVFLWQSDLGELTAILQNVNPWPVVWSLILILPFLIIKAWRWRVIMRTMDMDMPLPVATALYNVGIYLGSVTPGQAGDFIKAWYLRDRGYPLAPALLSVVLDRLCDLIVMALLAIVGIFALGQLLPGRFLQTLVVIAMLGGLAVLTVLLVARGPRQWMLTVLLPRILPNRLRESLHRWNEQMAMLHLTPLLICAGDGRIIALGS
;
A
#
# COMPACT_ATOMS: atom_id res chain seq x y z
N MET A 1 15.47 26.30 -11.05
CA MET A 1 15.95 25.11 -10.31
C MET A 1 14.88 24.03 -10.07
N ARG A 2 13.59 24.36 -9.82
CA ARG A 2 12.51 23.37 -9.58
C ARG A 2 12.23 22.35 -10.73
N LYS A 3 12.62 22.66 -11.97
CA LYS A 3 12.36 21.81 -13.16
C LYS A 3 13.27 20.57 -13.26
N TYR A 4 14.49 20.64 -12.70
CA TYR A 4 15.47 19.54 -12.75
C TYR A 4 15.52 18.69 -11.49
N LEU A 5 14.96 19.20 -10.38
CA LEU A 5 14.85 18.49 -9.10
C LEU A 5 14.25 17.07 -9.21
N PRO A 6 13.13 16.82 -9.94
CA PRO A 6 12.59 15.47 -10.09
C PRO A 6 13.48 14.54 -10.92
N TRP A 7 14.31 15.06 -11.81
CA TRP A 7 15.29 14.27 -12.57
C TRP A 7 16.49 13.89 -11.71
N LEU A 8 17.01 14.82 -10.92
CA LEU A 8 18.09 14.58 -9.96
C LEU A 8 17.70 13.48 -8.94
N LEU A 9 16.49 13.57 -8.38
CA LEU A 9 15.95 12.58 -7.44
C LEU A 9 15.82 11.17 -8.06
N ARG A 10 15.49 11.06 -9.36
CA ARG A 10 15.41 9.78 -10.07
C ARG A 10 16.77 9.14 -10.31
N LEU A 11 17.80 9.95 -10.53
CA LEU A 11 19.17 9.48 -10.79
C LEU A 11 19.94 9.17 -9.50
N LEU A 12 19.47 9.63 -8.34
CA LEU A 12 20.13 9.44 -7.06
C LEU A 12 20.28 7.95 -6.69
N GLY A 13 19.25 7.13 -6.90
CA GLY A 13 19.30 5.69 -6.65
C GLY A 13 20.33 4.95 -7.51
N PRO A 14 20.26 5.05 -8.85
CA PRO A 14 21.27 4.48 -9.74
C PRO A 14 22.69 5.01 -9.47
N ALA A 15 22.84 6.30 -9.16
CA ALA A 15 24.13 6.88 -8.82
C ALA A 15 24.70 6.27 -7.53
N LEU A 16 23.87 6.10 -6.48
CA LEU A 16 24.28 5.42 -5.25
C LEU A 16 24.69 3.97 -5.51
N LEU A 17 23.92 3.26 -6.34
CA LEU A 17 24.24 1.88 -6.71
C LEU A 17 25.58 1.80 -7.44
N LEU A 18 25.86 2.73 -8.36
CA LEU A 18 27.13 2.78 -9.08
C LEU A 18 28.30 3.12 -8.15
N VAL A 19 28.12 4.05 -7.23
CA VAL A 19 29.14 4.38 -6.21
C VAL A 19 29.41 3.17 -5.32
N PHE A 20 28.36 2.46 -4.90
CA PHE A 20 28.49 1.24 -4.10
C PHE A 20 29.23 0.14 -4.87
N LEU A 21 28.86 -0.11 -6.13
CA LEU A 21 29.52 -1.09 -6.99
C LEU A 21 30.96 -0.73 -7.29
N TRP A 22 31.27 0.57 -7.45
CA TRP A 22 32.65 1.04 -7.64
C TRP A 22 33.52 0.81 -6.41
N GLN A 23 32.94 0.99 -5.21
CA GLN A 23 33.66 0.77 -3.95
C GLN A 23 33.74 -0.70 -3.53
N SER A 24 32.92 -1.57 -4.11
CA SER A 24 32.84 -2.99 -3.75
C SER A 24 33.82 -3.81 -4.57
N ASP A 25 34.56 -4.71 -3.92
CA ASP A 25 35.40 -5.69 -4.62
C ASP A 25 34.50 -6.74 -5.29
N LEU A 26 34.34 -6.61 -6.62
CA LEU A 26 33.53 -7.53 -7.41
C LEU A 26 34.08 -8.97 -7.38
N GLY A 27 35.40 -9.15 -7.19
CA GLY A 27 36.02 -10.46 -7.04
C GLY A 27 35.54 -11.16 -5.77
N GLU A 28 35.60 -10.46 -4.65
CA GLU A 28 35.10 -10.97 -3.37
C GLU A 28 33.59 -11.27 -3.41
N LEU A 29 32.80 -10.39 -4.05
CA LEU A 29 31.36 -10.59 -4.23
C LEU A 29 31.05 -11.90 -4.97
N THR A 30 31.79 -12.18 -6.05
CA THR A 30 31.59 -13.43 -6.83
C THR A 30 32.01 -14.67 -6.05
N ALA A 31 33.11 -14.61 -5.28
CA ALA A 31 33.55 -15.73 -4.44
C ALA A 31 32.51 -16.05 -3.34
N ILE A 32 31.89 -15.02 -2.75
CA ILE A 32 30.81 -15.20 -1.77
C ILE A 32 29.59 -15.84 -2.44
N LEU A 33 29.15 -15.33 -3.60
CA LEU A 33 27.99 -15.87 -4.33
C LEU A 33 28.15 -17.34 -4.74
N GLN A 34 29.36 -17.77 -5.08
CA GLN A 34 29.66 -19.18 -5.41
C GLN A 34 29.56 -20.11 -4.19
N ASN A 35 29.78 -19.58 -2.98
CA ASN A 35 29.71 -20.33 -1.73
C ASN A 35 28.36 -20.17 -1.01
N VAL A 36 27.41 -19.42 -1.58
CA VAL A 36 26.07 -19.26 -1.00
C VAL A 36 25.34 -20.59 -1.01
N ASN A 37 24.83 -20.98 0.16
CA ASN A 37 23.90 -22.08 0.28
C ASN A 37 22.62 -21.76 -0.54
N PRO A 38 22.20 -22.60 -1.51
CA PRO A 38 21.04 -22.32 -2.34
C PRO A 38 19.70 -22.49 -1.61
N TRP A 39 19.67 -23.21 -0.49
CA TRP A 39 18.42 -23.56 0.19
C TRP A 39 17.60 -22.33 0.64
N PRO A 40 18.17 -21.29 1.27
CA PRO A 40 17.44 -20.06 1.57
C PRO A 40 16.83 -19.37 0.34
N VAL A 41 17.49 -19.44 -0.82
CA VAL A 41 16.98 -18.86 -2.08
C VAL A 41 15.78 -19.66 -2.59
N VAL A 42 15.85 -20.99 -2.53
CA VAL A 42 14.72 -21.85 -2.89
C VAL A 42 13.54 -21.60 -1.96
N TRP A 43 13.77 -21.50 -0.65
CA TRP A 43 12.70 -21.20 0.31
C TRP A 43 12.07 -19.82 0.08
N SER A 44 12.86 -18.79 -0.24
CA SER A 44 12.30 -17.47 -0.54
C SER A 44 11.44 -17.47 -1.81
N LEU A 45 11.85 -18.21 -2.85
CA LEU A 45 11.07 -18.41 -4.08
C LEU A 45 9.78 -19.20 -3.83
N ILE A 46 9.80 -20.18 -2.93
CA ILE A 46 8.59 -20.92 -2.55
C ILE A 46 7.65 -20.00 -1.76
N LEU A 47 8.18 -19.23 -0.81
CA LEU A 47 7.40 -18.36 0.08
C LEU A 47 6.78 -17.14 -0.64
N ILE A 48 7.31 -16.74 -1.79
CA ILE A 48 6.73 -15.62 -2.54
C ILE A 48 5.34 -15.96 -3.11
N LEU A 49 5.11 -17.23 -3.48
CA LEU A 49 3.82 -17.67 -4.04
C LEU A 49 2.66 -17.51 -3.05
N PRO A 50 2.69 -18.10 -1.83
CA PRO A 50 1.63 -17.91 -0.86
C PRO A 50 1.56 -16.44 -0.41
N PHE A 51 2.67 -15.72 -0.33
CA PHE A 51 2.67 -14.29 -0.04
C PHE A 51 1.82 -13.49 -1.05
N LEU A 52 2.03 -13.72 -2.35
CA LEU A 52 1.26 -13.05 -3.41
C LEU A 52 -0.23 -13.44 -3.37
N ILE A 53 -0.54 -14.71 -3.13
CA ILE A 53 -1.92 -15.19 -3.03
C ILE A 53 -2.63 -14.58 -1.82
N ILE A 54 -2.00 -14.54 -0.66
CA ILE A 54 -2.55 -13.94 0.56
C ILE A 54 -2.81 -12.44 0.34
N LYS A 55 -1.87 -11.72 -0.27
CA LYS A 55 -2.06 -10.30 -0.58
C LYS A 55 -3.21 -10.07 -1.57
N ALA A 56 -3.30 -10.88 -2.61
CA ALA A 56 -4.39 -10.82 -3.58
C ALA A 56 -5.76 -11.14 -2.93
N TRP A 57 -5.81 -12.14 -2.05
CA TRP A 57 -7.01 -12.49 -1.30
C TRP A 57 -7.43 -11.36 -0.36
N ARG A 58 -6.49 -10.77 0.39
CA ARG A 58 -6.76 -9.61 1.24
C ARG A 58 -7.31 -8.44 0.43
N TRP A 59 -6.69 -8.12 -0.71
CA TRP A 59 -7.17 -7.04 -1.56
C TRP A 59 -8.57 -7.32 -2.13
N ARG A 60 -8.88 -8.58 -2.48
CA ARG A 60 -10.24 -9.00 -2.86
C ARG A 60 -11.25 -8.77 -1.73
N VAL A 61 -10.89 -9.04 -0.47
CA VAL A 61 -11.75 -8.75 0.69
C VAL A 61 -12.04 -7.25 0.79
N ILE A 62 -11.01 -6.40 0.63
CA ILE A 62 -11.19 -4.94 0.60
C ILE A 62 -12.17 -4.54 -0.50
N MET A 63 -12.01 -5.09 -1.70
CA MET A 63 -12.88 -4.77 -2.83
C MET A 63 -14.34 -5.21 -2.65
N ARG A 64 -14.56 -6.35 -2.01
CA ARG A 64 -15.91 -6.84 -1.66
C ARG A 64 -16.67 -5.90 -0.74
N THR A 65 -15.98 -5.21 0.18
CA THR A 65 -16.61 -4.19 1.03
C THR A 65 -17.00 -2.91 0.28
N MET A 66 -16.60 -2.81 -1.00
CA MET A 66 -16.94 -1.72 -1.90
C MET A 66 -17.88 -2.17 -3.03
N ASP A 67 -18.57 -3.30 -2.85
CA ASP A 67 -19.48 -3.90 -3.84
C ASP A 67 -18.80 -4.27 -5.18
N MET A 68 -17.48 -4.47 -5.16
CA MET A 68 -16.69 -4.94 -6.30
C MET A 68 -16.21 -6.37 -6.05
N ASP A 69 -17.01 -7.39 -6.38
CA ASP A 69 -16.58 -8.79 -6.29
C ASP A 69 -15.96 -9.29 -7.60
N MET A 70 -14.91 -10.09 -7.48
CA MET A 70 -14.27 -10.78 -8.59
C MET A 70 -13.71 -12.14 -8.14
N PRO A 71 -13.47 -13.10 -9.04
CA PRO A 71 -12.80 -14.35 -8.69
C PRO A 71 -11.36 -14.12 -8.20
N LEU A 72 -10.90 -14.94 -7.23
CA LEU A 72 -9.53 -14.85 -6.69
C LEU A 72 -8.44 -14.92 -7.79
N PRO A 73 -8.52 -15.80 -8.81
CA PRO A 73 -7.50 -15.83 -9.87
C PRO A 73 -7.36 -14.49 -10.62
N VAL A 74 -8.48 -13.80 -10.83
CA VAL A 74 -8.49 -12.47 -11.45
C VAL A 74 -7.82 -11.45 -10.54
N ALA A 75 -8.16 -11.47 -9.25
CA ALA A 75 -7.53 -10.59 -8.25
C ALA A 75 -6.02 -10.85 -8.17
N THR A 76 -5.57 -12.10 -8.16
CA THR A 76 -4.16 -12.49 -8.14
C THR A 76 -3.43 -12.02 -9.40
N ALA A 77 -4.01 -12.19 -10.58
CA ALA A 77 -3.43 -11.71 -11.83
C ALA A 77 -3.25 -10.19 -11.82
N LEU A 78 -4.29 -9.43 -11.42
CA LEU A 78 -4.21 -7.98 -11.31
C LEU A 78 -3.19 -7.54 -10.23
N TYR A 79 -3.13 -8.29 -9.12
CA TYR A 79 -2.19 -8.00 -8.04
C TYR A 79 -0.74 -8.11 -8.51
N ASN A 80 -0.43 -9.17 -9.26
CA ASN A 80 0.89 -9.39 -9.86
C ASN A 80 1.25 -8.31 -10.89
N VAL A 81 0.31 -7.92 -11.76
CA VAL A 81 0.52 -6.83 -12.72
C VAL A 81 0.89 -5.53 -12.00
N GLY A 82 0.17 -5.19 -10.93
CA GLY A 82 0.48 -3.98 -10.20
C GLY A 82 1.75 -4.06 -9.37
N ILE A 83 2.12 -5.22 -8.80
CA ILE A 83 3.45 -5.39 -8.17
C ILE A 83 4.57 -5.17 -9.20
N TYR A 84 4.45 -5.79 -10.37
CA TYR A 84 5.43 -5.65 -11.44
C TYR A 84 5.55 -4.19 -11.90
N LEU A 85 4.44 -3.52 -12.15
CA LEU A 85 4.48 -2.11 -12.54
C LEU A 85 4.90 -1.20 -11.37
N GLY A 86 4.55 -1.56 -10.14
CA GLY A 86 4.96 -0.87 -8.92
C GLY A 86 6.47 -0.95 -8.67
N SER A 87 7.13 -2.06 -9.01
CA SER A 87 8.58 -2.19 -8.86
C SER A 87 9.37 -1.40 -9.91
N VAL A 88 8.81 -1.25 -11.11
CA VAL A 88 9.43 -0.49 -12.20
C VAL A 88 9.19 1.02 -12.09
N THR A 89 8.10 1.43 -11.42
CA THR A 89 7.73 2.84 -11.30
C THR A 89 8.17 3.47 -9.99
N PRO A 90 8.61 4.75 -10.01
CA PRO A 90 9.00 5.44 -8.78
C PRO A 90 7.79 5.59 -7.83
N GLY A 91 8.03 5.36 -6.54
CA GLY A 91 7.00 5.48 -5.50
C GLY A 91 5.88 4.44 -5.58
N GLN A 92 6.10 3.32 -6.30
CA GLN A 92 5.11 2.26 -6.51
C GLN A 92 3.80 2.76 -7.15
N ALA A 93 3.86 3.85 -7.93
CA ALA A 93 2.69 4.42 -8.59
C ALA A 93 2.01 3.46 -9.57
N GLY A 94 2.76 2.49 -10.11
CA GLY A 94 2.27 1.45 -11.01
C GLY A 94 1.24 0.52 -10.37
N ASP A 95 1.17 0.41 -9.05
CA ASP A 95 0.13 -0.40 -8.39
C ASP A 95 -1.28 0.16 -8.62
N PHE A 96 -1.42 1.47 -8.86
CA PHE A 96 -2.71 2.10 -9.16
C PHE A 96 -3.27 1.71 -10.52
N ILE A 97 -2.48 1.06 -11.39
CA ILE A 97 -2.96 0.54 -12.68
C ILE A 97 -4.09 -0.48 -12.51
N LYS A 98 -4.12 -1.20 -11.37
CA LYS A 98 -5.19 -2.14 -11.02
C LYS A 98 -6.55 -1.44 -11.08
N ALA A 99 -6.63 -0.19 -10.61
CA ALA A 99 -7.86 0.58 -10.62
C ALA A 99 -8.33 0.95 -12.04
N TRP A 100 -7.39 1.19 -12.96
CA TRP A 100 -7.70 1.44 -14.37
C TRP A 100 -8.22 0.19 -15.06
N TYR A 101 -7.57 -0.96 -14.84
CA TYR A 101 -8.08 -2.24 -15.33
C TYR A 101 -9.47 -2.60 -14.80
N LEU A 102 -9.77 -2.21 -13.56
CA LEU A 102 -11.10 -2.38 -12.98
C LEU A 102 -12.13 -1.44 -13.62
N ARG A 103 -11.74 -0.20 -13.90
CA ARG A 103 -12.57 0.74 -14.65
C ARG A 103 -12.94 0.19 -16.03
N ASP A 104 -11.98 -0.36 -16.74
CA ASP A 104 -12.22 -0.93 -18.08
C ASP A 104 -13.13 -2.17 -18.02
N ARG A 105 -13.26 -2.80 -16.85
CA ARG A 105 -14.20 -3.89 -16.55
C ARG A 105 -15.56 -3.40 -16.02
N GLY A 106 -15.81 -2.09 -16.03
CA GLY A 106 -17.10 -1.50 -15.64
C GLY A 106 -17.21 -1.08 -14.17
N TYR A 107 -16.15 -1.24 -13.36
CA TYR A 107 -16.18 -0.80 -11.96
C TYR A 107 -15.91 0.70 -11.82
N PRO A 108 -16.43 1.36 -10.77
CA PRO A 108 -16.15 2.76 -10.52
C PRO A 108 -14.68 3.00 -10.15
N LEU A 109 -14.05 3.97 -10.82
CA LEU A 109 -12.61 4.26 -10.67
C LEU A 109 -12.25 4.73 -9.26
N ALA A 110 -13.06 5.60 -8.63
CA ALA A 110 -12.72 6.16 -7.33
C ALA A 110 -12.70 5.12 -6.19
N PRO A 111 -13.70 4.23 -6.05
CA PRO A 111 -13.63 3.07 -5.16
C PRO A 111 -12.45 2.16 -5.48
N ALA A 112 -12.17 1.91 -6.77
CA ALA A 112 -11.03 1.08 -7.16
C ALA A 112 -9.68 1.69 -6.73
N LEU A 113 -9.48 3.00 -6.89
CA LEU A 113 -8.30 3.71 -6.39
C LEU A 113 -8.21 3.68 -4.85
N LEU A 114 -9.34 3.90 -4.17
CA LEU A 114 -9.40 3.82 -2.71
C LEU A 114 -9.03 2.42 -2.19
N SER A 115 -9.43 1.36 -2.90
CA SER A 115 -9.08 -0.02 -2.55
C SER A 115 -7.56 -0.24 -2.52
N VAL A 116 -6.83 0.37 -3.46
CA VAL A 116 -5.36 0.30 -3.50
C VAL A 116 -4.75 1.05 -2.32
N VAL A 117 -5.29 2.24 -1.98
CA VAL A 117 -4.84 2.99 -0.80
C VAL A 117 -5.10 2.22 0.50
N LEU A 118 -6.26 1.59 0.65
CA LEU A 118 -6.57 0.76 1.81
C LEU A 118 -5.68 -0.48 1.90
N ASP A 119 -5.33 -1.11 0.78
CA ASP A 119 -4.36 -2.21 0.75
C ASP A 119 -2.99 -1.77 1.27
N ARG A 120 -2.54 -0.55 0.89
CA ARG A 120 -1.30 0.05 1.38
C ARG A 120 -1.36 0.41 2.86
N LEU A 121 -2.52 0.90 3.30
CA LEU A 121 -2.75 1.20 4.71
C LEU A 121 -2.65 -0.09 5.55
N CYS A 122 -3.21 -1.21 5.07
CA CYS A 122 -3.05 -2.51 5.72
C CYS A 122 -1.58 -2.92 5.81
N ASP A 123 -0.80 -2.76 4.73
CA ASP A 123 0.64 -3.03 4.76
C ASP A 123 1.37 -2.13 5.77
N LEU A 124 1.05 -0.84 5.81
CA LEU A 124 1.62 0.11 6.75
C LEU A 124 1.29 -0.25 8.21
N ILE A 125 0.04 -0.65 8.48
CA ILE A 125 -0.39 -1.09 9.82
C ILE A 125 0.44 -2.31 10.25
N VAL A 126 0.54 -3.33 9.41
CA VAL A 126 1.31 -4.55 9.73
C VAL A 126 2.78 -4.22 9.96
N MET A 127 3.40 -3.41 9.09
CA MET A 127 4.79 -3.00 9.25
C MET A 127 5.00 -2.15 10.50
N ALA A 128 4.08 -1.24 10.83
CA ALA A 128 4.15 -0.43 12.05
C ALA A 128 4.04 -1.29 13.30
N LEU A 129 3.14 -2.27 13.34
CA LEU A 129 3.01 -3.21 14.45
C LEU A 129 4.28 -4.04 14.63
N LEU A 130 4.83 -4.59 13.54
CA LEU A 130 6.09 -5.34 13.58
C LEU A 130 7.25 -4.45 14.04
N ALA A 131 7.32 -3.20 13.60
CA ALA A 131 8.32 -2.25 14.03
C ALA A 131 8.21 -1.93 15.53
N ILE A 132 7.00 -1.75 16.06
CA ILE A 132 6.76 -1.55 17.49
C ILE A 132 7.24 -2.78 18.28
N VAL A 133 6.88 -3.99 17.85
CA VAL A 133 7.38 -5.23 18.47
C VAL A 133 8.90 -5.29 18.43
N GLY A 134 9.51 -4.96 17.29
CA GLY A 134 10.96 -4.90 17.13
C GLY A 134 11.63 -3.91 18.09
N ILE A 135 11.06 -2.71 18.25
CA ILE A 135 11.54 -1.70 19.19
C ILE A 135 11.55 -2.22 20.63
N PHE A 136 10.56 -2.99 21.03
CA PHE A 136 10.52 -3.59 22.38
C PHE A 136 11.41 -4.83 22.51
N ALA A 137 11.44 -5.70 21.51
CA ALA A 137 12.23 -6.94 21.52
C ALA A 137 13.74 -6.67 21.44
N LEU A 138 14.15 -5.66 20.67
CA LEU A 138 15.55 -5.25 20.46
C LEU A 138 15.86 -4.00 21.29
N GLY A 139 15.45 -3.95 22.56
CA GLY A 139 15.41 -2.75 23.44
C GLY A 139 16.68 -1.90 23.62
N GLN A 140 17.72 -2.13 22.82
CA GLN A 140 18.94 -1.34 22.66
C GLN A 140 18.91 -0.41 21.42
N LEU A 141 17.88 -0.46 20.58
CA LEU A 141 17.77 0.38 19.37
C LEU A 141 17.70 1.89 19.66
N LEU A 142 17.21 2.28 20.84
CA LEU A 142 17.03 3.68 21.23
C LEU A 142 17.72 3.97 22.57
N PRO A 143 18.43 5.09 22.71
CA PRO A 143 19.29 5.39 23.86
C PRO A 143 18.53 5.67 25.18
N GLY A 144 17.19 5.73 25.17
CA GLY A 144 16.41 5.95 26.38
C GLY A 144 14.96 5.49 26.28
N ARG A 145 14.44 4.96 27.40
CA ARG A 145 13.04 4.49 27.53
C ARG A 145 12.02 5.59 27.22
N PHE A 146 12.32 6.84 27.56
CA PHE A 146 11.45 7.97 27.25
C PHE A 146 11.28 8.18 25.74
N LEU A 147 12.39 8.14 24.98
CA LEU A 147 12.37 8.27 23.53
C LEU A 147 11.65 7.09 22.87
N GLN A 148 11.87 5.88 23.38
CA GLN A 148 11.18 4.67 22.94
C GLN A 148 9.66 4.81 23.06
N THR A 149 9.16 5.22 24.23
CA THR A 149 7.74 5.44 24.47
C THR A 149 7.17 6.54 23.58
N LEU A 150 7.90 7.66 23.42
CA LEU A 150 7.49 8.76 22.53
C LEU A 150 7.34 8.32 21.07
N VAL A 151 8.31 7.56 20.54
CA VAL A 151 8.27 7.03 19.17
C VAL A 151 7.08 6.10 18.98
N VAL A 152 6.84 5.19 19.93
CA VAL A 152 5.69 4.27 19.88
C VAL A 152 4.36 5.03 19.92
N ILE A 153 4.21 6.00 20.80
CA ILE A 153 3.00 6.85 20.87
C ILE A 153 2.81 7.63 19.57
N ALA A 154 3.88 8.21 19.01
CA ALA A 154 3.82 8.95 17.75
C ALA A 154 3.43 8.04 16.58
N MET A 155 3.97 6.82 16.50
CA MET A 155 3.62 5.83 15.48
C MET A 155 2.15 5.40 15.60
N LEU A 156 1.69 5.05 16.81
CA LEU A 156 0.31 4.66 17.05
C LEU A 156 -0.67 5.79 16.77
N GLY A 157 -0.35 7.01 17.23
CA GLY A 157 -1.15 8.20 16.99
C GLY A 157 -1.23 8.55 15.50
N GLY A 158 -0.11 8.54 14.79
CA GLY A 158 -0.06 8.77 13.35
C GLY A 158 -0.86 7.73 12.57
N LEU A 159 -0.76 6.45 12.95
CA LEU A 159 -1.51 5.36 12.33
C LEU A 159 -3.01 5.48 12.60
N ALA A 160 -3.41 5.83 13.82
CA ALA A 160 -4.81 6.05 14.19
C ALA A 160 -5.41 7.24 13.42
N VAL A 161 -4.69 8.36 13.32
CA VAL A 161 -5.13 9.53 12.54
C VAL A 161 -5.28 9.15 11.06
N LEU A 162 -4.30 8.45 10.49
CA LEU A 162 -4.33 8.05 9.08
C LEU A 162 -5.48 7.08 8.78
N THR A 163 -5.69 6.09 9.63
CA THR A 163 -6.80 5.12 9.48
C THR A 163 -8.16 5.81 9.58
N VAL A 164 -8.36 6.69 10.56
CA VAL A 164 -9.60 7.47 10.71
C VAL A 164 -9.81 8.37 9.48
N LEU A 165 -8.78 9.07 9.02
CA LEU A 165 -8.87 9.97 7.86
C LEU A 165 -9.29 9.24 6.58
N LEU A 166 -8.81 8.01 6.37
CA LEU A 166 -9.06 7.23 5.16
C LEU A 166 -10.35 6.40 5.22
N VAL A 167 -10.71 5.88 6.40
CA VAL A 167 -11.86 4.96 6.56
C VAL A 167 -13.14 5.71 6.93
N ALA A 168 -13.06 6.69 7.85
CA ALA A 168 -14.25 7.38 8.35
C ALA A 168 -14.84 8.34 7.30
N ARG A 169 -16.16 8.25 7.09
CA ARG A 169 -16.88 9.01 6.04
C ARG A 169 -16.69 10.52 6.16
N GLY A 170 -16.88 11.09 7.35
CA GLY A 170 -16.77 12.54 7.59
C GLY A 170 -15.37 13.09 7.29
N PRO A 171 -14.32 12.57 7.96
CA PRO A 171 -12.93 12.98 7.69
C PRO A 171 -12.49 12.78 6.24
N ARG A 172 -12.86 11.63 5.63
CA ARG A 172 -12.56 11.35 4.22
C ARG A 172 -13.21 12.36 3.28
N GLN A 173 -14.50 12.63 3.45
CA GLN A 173 -15.23 13.60 2.63
C GLN A 173 -14.69 15.02 2.84
N TRP A 174 -14.36 15.40 4.07
CA TRP A 174 -13.74 16.69 4.36
C TRP A 174 -12.36 16.82 3.68
N MET A 175 -11.54 15.78 3.73
CA MET A 175 -10.25 15.77 3.04
C MET A 175 -10.41 15.90 1.52
N LEU A 176 -11.35 15.17 0.92
CA LEU A 176 -11.61 15.20 -0.52
C LEU A 176 -12.22 16.52 -1.02
N THR A 177 -13.01 17.20 -0.19
CA THR A 177 -13.74 18.42 -0.56
C THR A 177 -13.09 19.72 -0.10
N VAL A 178 -12.23 19.69 0.93
CA VAL A 178 -11.59 20.88 1.52
C VAL A 178 -10.08 20.87 1.35
N LEU A 179 -9.42 19.75 1.68
CA LEU A 179 -7.96 19.69 1.71
C LEU A 179 -7.35 19.48 0.31
N LEU A 180 -7.83 18.48 -0.44
CA LEU A 180 -7.34 18.19 -1.79
C LEU A 180 -7.54 19.36 -2.78
N PRO A 181 -8.71 20.03 -2.85
CA PRO A 181 -8.95 21.10 -3.82
C PRO A 181 -8.11 22.36 -3.60
N ARG A 182 -7.47 22.50 -2.42
CA ARG A 182 -6.53 23.59 -2.13
C ARG A 182 -5.13 23.33 -2.68
N ILE A 183 -4.78 22.06 -2.90
CA ILE A 183 -3.44 21.64 -3.33
C ILE A 183 -3.42 21.21 -4.81
N LEU A 184 -4.56 20.71 -5.34
CA LEU A 184 -4.63 20.17 -6.71
C LEU A 184 -4.94 21.25 -7.77
N PRO A 185 -4.35 21.12 -8.98
CA PRO A 185 -4.65 22.01 -10.11
C PRO A 185 -6.09 21.84 -10.64
N ASN A 186 -6.66 22.91 -11.21
CA ASN A 186 -8.08 23.01 -11.62
C ASN A 186 -8.60 21.83 -12.47
N ARG A 187 -7.77 21.22 -13.31
CA ARG A 187 -8.14 20.05 -14.15
C ARG A 187 -8.56 18.82 -13.34
N LEU A 188 -8.06 18.67 -12.11
CA LEU A 188 -8.40 17.55 -11.23
C LEU A 188 -9.65 17.80 -10.38
N ARG A 189 -10.12 19.05 -10.28
CA ARG A 189 -11.27 19.42 -9.44
C ARG A 189 -12.59 18.83 -9.97
N GLU A 190 -12.76 18.75 -11.29
CA GLU A 190 -13.89 18.07 -11.93
C GLU A 190 -13.88 16.55 -11.73
N SER A 191 -12.68 15.95 -11.64
CA SER A 191 -12.55 14.53 -11.30
C SER A 191 -12.88 14.27 -9.83
N LEU A 192 -12.53 15.20 -8.93
CA LEU A 192 -12.84 15.08 -7.50
C LEU A 192 -14.35 15.07 -7.23
N HIS A 193 -15.13 15.92 -7.91
CA HIS A 193 -16.60 15.90 -7.75
C HIS A 193 -17.19 14.55 -8.17
N ARG A 194 -16.80 14.03 -9.34
CA ARG A 194 -17.20 12.69 -9.80
C ARG A 194 -16.78 11.58 -8.83
N TRP A 195 -15.59 11.69 -8.26
CA TRP A 195 -15.09 10.72 -7.28
C TRP A 195 -15.87 10.78 -5.97
N ASN A 196 -16.24 11.96 -5.50
CA ASN A 196 -17.03 12.12 -4.28
C ASN A 196 -18.43 11.50 -4.43
N GLU A 197 -19.07 11.67 -5.59
CA GLU A 197 -20.35 11.02 -5.90
C GLU A 197 -20.23 9.49 -5.94
N GLN A 198 -19.19 8.96 -6.60
CA GLN A 198 -18.92 7.52 -6.61
C GLN A 198 -18.66 6.96 -5.20
N MET A 199 -17.97 7.71 -4.35
CA MET A 199 -17.69 7.30 -2.97
C MET A 199 -18.89 7.46 -2.02
N ALA A 200 -19.85 8.34 -2.33
CA ALA A 200 -21.05 8.52 -1.52
C ALA A 200 -21.93 7.27 -1.50
N MET A 201 -21.89 6.48 -2.58
CA MET A 201 -22.59 5.20 -2.69
C MET A 201 -21.98 4.08 -1.82
N LEU A 202 -20.77 4.25 -1.29
CA LEU A 202 -20.07 3.20 -0.53
C LEU A 202 -20.44 3.19 0.96
N HIS A 203 -21.10 2.13 1.42
CA HIS A 203 -21.33 1.84 2.85
C HIS A 203 -20.18 1.05 3.48
N LEU A 204 -19.02 1.71 3.61
CA LEU A 204 -17.91 1.20 4.41
C LEU A 204 -18.28 1.29 5.90
N THR A 205 -19.00 0.29 6.41
CA THR A 205 -19.20 0.13 7.86
C THR A 205 -17.91 -0.44 8.45
N PRO A 206 -17.35 0.17 9.52
CA PRO A 206 -16.13 -0.31 10.17
C PRO A 206 -16.27 -1.72 10.77
N LEU A 207 -17.50 -2.23 10.89
CA LEU A 207 -17.81 -3.55 11.44
C LEU A 207 -17.55 -4.72 10.47
N LEU A 208 -17.52 -4.46 9.15
CA LEU A 208 -17.33 -5.51 8.13
C LEU A 208 -15.89 -6.01 7.99
N ILE A 209 -14.92 -5.32 8.60
CA ILE A 209 -13.50 -5.76 8.58
C ILE A 209 -13.25 -6.90 9.61
N CYS A 210 -14.16 -7.10 10.58
CA CYS A 210 -14.02 -8.14 11.61
C CYS A 210 -14.89 -9.39 11.37
N ALA A 211 -15.86 -9.35 10.45
CA ALA A 211 -16.74 -10.49 10.18
C ALA A 211 -16.25 -11.25 8.94
N GLY A 212 -15.38 -12.24 9.15
CA GLY A 212 -15.25 -13.34 8.21
C GLY A 212 -16.61 -14.02 8.05
N ASP A 213 -17.04 -14.18 6.79
CA ASP A 213 -18.21 -14.96 6.34
C ASP A 213 -19.42 -15.01 7.29
N GLY A 214 -20.37 -14.12 7.04
CA GLY A 214 -21.73 -14.26 7.57
C GLY A 214 -22.70 -13.61 6.60
N ARG A 215 -23.33 -14.42 5.74
CA ARG A 215 -24.47 -14.01 4.92
C ARG A 215 -25.48 -13.26 5.80
N ILE A 216 -25.64 -11.95 5.59
CA ILE A 216 -26.85 -11.25 6.02
C ILE A 216 -27.66 -11.01 4.77
N ILE A 217 -28.59 -11.95 4.56
CA ILE A 217 -29.73 -11.80 3.67
C ILE A 217 -30.48 -10.57 4.18
N ALA A 218 -30.44 -9.48 3.41
CA ALA A 218 -31.43 -8.43 3.53
C ALA A 218 -32.76 -9.02 3.05
N LEU A 219 -33.58 -9.50 4.00
CA LEU A 219 -35.00 -9.69 3.75
C LEU A 219 -35.62 -8.30 3.75
N GLY A 220 -36.04 -7.86 2.57
CA GLY A 220 -37.00 -6.80 2.43
C GLY A 220 -38.37 -7.26 2.91
N SER A 221 -38.97 -6.44 3.75
CA SER A 221 -40.40 -6.11 3.79
C SER A 221 -40.55 -4.84 4.62
#